data_AF-A0A1Q7Y8H0-F1
#
_entry.id   AF-A0A1Q7Y8H0-F1
#
_cell.length_a   1.000
_cell.length_b   1.000
_cell.length_c   1.000
_cell.angle_alpha   90.00
_cell.angle_beta   90.00
_cell.angle_gamma   90.00
#
_symmetry.space_group_name_H-M   'P 1'
#
loop_
_entity.id
_entity.type
_entity.pdbx_description
1 polymer ?
#
loop_
_entity_poly.entity_id
_entity_poly.type
_entity_poly.pdbx_seq_one_letter_code
_entity_poly.pdbx_strand_id
1 'polypeptide(L)'
;MSSTDLNHVTRLAEQLSPEEQLRLVEHLARGLRRHSDDPHQRTPQSLRGIWRDALPPDADTEVAIREVRNEWEKELKDLEREQS
;
A
#
# COMPACT_ATOMS: atom_id res chain seq x y z
N MET A 1 -7.19 -27.36 -16.11
CA MET A 1 -5.76 -27.70 -16.35
C MET A 1 -4.97 -26.50 -15.86
N SER A 2 -4.12 -26.51 -14.84
CA SER A 2 -3.53 -27.54 -13.99
C SER A 2 -3.39 -26.91 -12.60
N SER A 3 -4.17 -27.36 -11.62
CA SER A 3 -3.95 -26.99 -10.22
C SER A 3 -2.73 -27.77 -9.75
N THR A 4 -1.54 -27.23 -10.01
CA THR A 4 -0.32 -27.68 -9.33
C THR A 4 -0.54 -27.40 -7.85
N ASP A 5 -0.88 -28.46 -7.11
CA ASP A 5 -1.12 -28.42 -5.69
C ASP A 5 0.12 -27.86 -4.98
N LEU A 6 -0.08 -26.85 -4.12
CA LEU A 6 1.00 -26.13 -3.43
C LEU A 6 1.96 -27.11 -2.72
N ASN A 7 1.40 -28.21 -2.20
CA ASN A 7 2.13 -29.29 -1.56
C ASN A 7 3.19 -29.95 -2.44
N HIS A 8 2.93 -30.04 -3.75
CA HIS A 8 3.88 -30.62 -4.70
C HIS A 8 5.07 -29.68 -4.93
N VAL A 9 4.82 -28.37 -5.00
CA VAL A 9 5.85 -27.34 -5.15
C VAL A 9 6.71 -27.25 -3.89
N THR A 10 6.10 -27.32 -2.70
CA THR A 10 6.83 -27.31 -1.44
C THR A 10 7.76 -28.51 -1.31
N ARG A 11 7.29 -29.72 -1.66
CA ARG A 11 8.13 -30.93 -1.64
C ARG A 11 9.32 -30.85 -2.61
N LEU A 12 9.13 -30.25 -3.78
CA LEU A 12 10.21 -30.04 -4.74
C LEU A 12 11.21 -28.99 -4.25
N ALA A 13 10.75 -27.94 -3.56
CA ALA A 13 11.62 -26.93 -2.97
C ALA A 13 12.46 -27.50 -1.81
N GLU A 14 11.90 -28.41 -1.02
CA GLU A 14 12.60 -29.10 0.08
C GLU A 14 13.71 -30.06 -0.41
N GLN A 15 13.63 -30.52 -1.66
CA GLN A 15 14.66 -31.37 -2.28
C GLN A 15 15.89 -30.60 -2.78
N LEU A 16 15.80 -29.28 -2.85
CA LEU A 16 16.90 -28.42 -3.29
C LEU A 16 17.94 -28.24 -2.17
N SER A 17 19.19 -28.00 -2.54
CA SER A 17 20.21 -27.59 -1.58
C SER A 17 19.88 -26.21 -0.98
N PRO A 18 20.40 -25.89 0.22
CA PRO A 18 20.13 -24.60 0.87
C PRO A 18 20.47 -23.37 0.00
N GLU A 19 21.52 -23.47 -0.82
CA GLU A 19 21.94 -22.41 -1.75
C GLU A 19 20.95 -22.22 -2.90
N GLU A 20 20.40 -23.33 -3.41
CA GLU A 20 19.40 -23.31 -4.48
C GLU A 20 18.03 -22.84 -3.96
N GLN A 21 17.67 -23.17 -2.72
CA GLN A 21 16.48 -22.63 -2.06
C GLN A 21 16.56 -21.11 -1.93
N LEU A 22 17.71 -20.57 -1.51
CA LEU A 22 17.92 -19.12 -1.44
C LEU A 22 17.79 -18.45 -2.82
N ARG A 23 18.38 -19.05 -3.85
CA ARG A 23 18.27 -18.55 -5.23
C ARG A 23 16.83 -18.60 -5.75
N LEU A 24 16.08 -19.64 -5.41
CA LEU A 24 14.66 -19.77 -5.77
C LEU A 24 13.83 -18.69 -5.09
N VAL A 25 14.03 -18.47 -3.79
CA VAL A 25 13.34 -17.40 -3.04
C VAL A 25 13.67 -16.04 -3.64
N GLU A 26 14.92 -15.77 -3.98
CA GLU A 26 15.32 -14.52 -4.60
C GLU A 26 14.69 -14.33 -5.99
N HIS A 27 14.67 -15.39 -6.80
CA HIS A 27 14.05 -15.37 -8.12
C HIS A 27 12.54 -15.11 -8.03
N LEU A 28 11.83 -15.81 -7.14
CA LEU A 28 10.41 -15.60 -6.89
C LEU A 28 10.12 -14.20 -6.34
N ALA A 29 10.93 -13.72 -5.38
CA ALA A 29 10.80 -12.37 -4.84
C ALA A 29 10.99 -11.29 -5.92
N ARG A 30 11.95 -11.46 -6.84
CA ARG A 30 12.14 -10.55 -7.98
C ARG A 30 10.97 -10.61 -8.96
N GLY A 31 10.45 -11.81 -9.24
CA GLY A 31 9.25 -11.99 -10.06
C GLY A 31 8.03 -11.30 -9.46
N LEU A 32 7.79 -11.49 -8.16
CA LEU A 32 6.69 -10.85 -7.43
C LEU A 32 6.82 -9.33 -7.43
N ARG A 33 8.03 -8.78 -7.26
CA ARG A 33 8.28 -7.33 -7.35
C ARG A 33 7.97 -6.77 -8.73
N ARG A 34 8.27 -7.53 -9.78
CA ARG A 34 7.97 -7.16 -11.17
C ARG A 34 6.48 -7.27 -11.50
N HIS A 35 5.75 -8.16 -10.81
CA HIS A 35 4.29 -8.24 -10.89
C HIS A 35 3.58 -7.21 -10.01
N SER A 36 4.21 -6.69 -8.96
CA SER A 36 3.68 -5.53 -8.21
C SER A 36 3.84 -4.20 -8.95
N ASP A 37 4.57 -4.17 -10.07
CA ASP A 37 4.52 -3.08 -11.05
C ASP A 37 3.29 -3.19 -11.98
N ASP A 38 2.38 -4.14 -11.74
CA ASP A 38 1.06 -4.16 -12.36
C ASP A 38 0.34 -2.84 -12.02
N PRO A 39 -0.09 -2.05 -13.02
CA PRO A 39 -0.78 -0.77 -12.81
C PRO A 39 -2.11 -0.89 -12.04
N HIS A 40 -2.55 -2.09 -11.67
CA HIS A 40 -3.67 -2.35 -10.77
C HIS A 40 -3.30 -2.52 -9.29
N GLN A 41 -2.02 -2.77 -8.94
CA GLN A 41 -1.53 -2.80 -7.55
C GLN A 41 -0.82 -1.50 -7.18
N ARG A 42 -1.43 -0.38 -7.56
CA ARG A 42 -0.84 0.95 -7.45
C ARG A 42 -0.36 1.21 -6.02
N THR A 43 0.91 1.60 -5.91
CA THR A 43 1.41 2.50 -4.87
C THR A 43 0.31 3.47 -4.45
N PRO A 44 0.14 3.79 -3.15
CA PRO A 44 -0.96 4.63 -2.69
C PRO A 44 -0.92 5.92 -3.50
N GLN A 45 -1.86 6.03 -4.44
CA GLN A 45 -2.04 7.25 -5.19
C GLN A 45 -2.31 8.33 -4.15
N SER A 46 -1.79 9.54 -4.38
CA SER A 46 -2.10 10.67 -3.51
C SER A 46 -3.60 10.66 -3.20
N LEU A 47 -4.01 10.95 -1.96
CA LEU A 47 -5.42 10.89 -1.54
C LEU A 47 -6.34 11.61 -2.55
N ARG A 48 -5.83 12.67 -3.17
CA ARG A 48 -6.47 13.41 -4.25
C ARG A 48 -6.80 12.57 -5.50
N GLY A 49 -6.02 11.56 -5.85
CA GLY A 49 -6.25 10.67 -7.00
C GLY A 49 -7.38 9.68 -6.78
N ILE A 50 -7.51 9.13 -5.57
CA ILE A 50 -8.55 8.13 -5.24
C ILE A 50 -9.93 8.80 -5.11
N TRP A 51 -9.98 10.03 -4.62
CA TRP A 51 -11.23 10.75 -4.34
C TRP A 51 -11.62 11.75 -5.43
N ARG A 52 -10.84 11.86 -6.51
CA ARG A 52 -11.04 12.83 -7.59
C ARG A 52 -12.43 12.74 -8.22
N ASP A 53 -12.90 11.53 -8.45
CA ASP A 53 -14.17 11.26 -9.13
C ASP A 53 -15.35 11.12 -8.15
N ALA A 54 -15.06 11.08 -6.84
CA ALA A 54 -16.07 11.01 -5.78
C ALA A 54 -16.53 12.40 -5.32
N LEU A 55 -15.81 13.45 -5.69
CA LEU A 55 -16.08 14.83 -5.30
C LEU A 55 -16.77 15.57 -6.45
N PRO A 56 -17.79 16.40 -6.16
CA PRO A 56 -18.41 17.27 -7.16
C PRO A 56 -17.34 18.13 -7.87
N PRO A 57 -17.48 18.39 -9.19
CA PRO A 57 -16.48 19.14 -9.96
C PRO A 57 -16.31 20.60 -9.50
N ASP A 58 -17.26 21.10 -8.71
CA ASP A 58 -17.31 22.42 -8.08
C ASP A 58 -16.90 22.40 -6.60
N ALA A 59 -16.58 21.24 -6.02
CA ALA A 59 -16.16 21.14 -4.64
C ALA A 59 -14.72 21.65 -4.46
N ASP A 60 -14.57 22.80 -3.81
CA ASP A 60 -13.27 23.33 -3.40
C ASP A 60 -12.71 22.54 -2.21
N THR A 61 -12.15 21.39 -2.56
CA THR A 61 -11.62 20.39 -1.62
C THR A 61 -10.46 20.96 -0.81
N GLU A 62 -9.69 21.89 -1.39
CA GLU A 62 -8.57 22.54 -0.70
C GLU A 62 -9.07 23.47 0.41
N VAL A 63 -10.17 24.20 0.17
CA VAL A 63 -10.81 25.02 1.20
C VAL A 63 -11.33 24.14 2.34
N ALA A 64 -12.04 23.06 2.04
CA ALA A 64 -12.60 22.18 3.05
C ALA A 64 -11.50 21.50 3.91
N ILE A 65 -10.42 21.02 3.29
CA ILE A 65 -9.28 20.43 4.00
C ILE A 65 -8.59 21.48 4.89
N ARG A 66 -8.44 22.70 4.39
CA ARG A 66 -7.83 23.80 5.15
C ARG A 66 -8.64 24.18 6.37
N GLU A 67 -9.96 24.21 6.26
CA GLU A 67 -10.86 24.47 7.39
C GLU A 67 -10.72 23.42 8.48
N VAL A 68 -10.78 22.13 8.11
CA VAL A 68 -10.59 21.01 9.05
C VAL A 68 -9.21 21.08 9.73
N ARG A 69 -8.15 21.39 8.98
CA ARG A 69 -6.80 21.52 9.55
C ARG A 69 -6.71 22.67 10.54
N ASN A 70 -7.31 23.81 10.23
CA ASN A 70 -7.32 24.97 11.11
C ASN A 70 -8.06 24.70 12.42
N GLU A 71 -9.16 23.93 12.36
CA GLU A 71 -9.89 23.51 13.55
C GLU A 71 -9.04 22.59 14.44
N TRP A 72 -8.38 21.58 13.87
CA TRP A 72 -7.50 20.69 14.63
C TRP A 72 -6.30 21.42 15.23
N GLU A 73 -5.68 22.34 14.49
CA GLU A 73 -4.59 23.16 15.02
C GLU A 73 -5.04 24.05 16.18
N LYS A 74 -6.28 24.50 16.17
CA LYS A 74 -6.86 25.27 17.27
C LYS A 74 -7.10 24.38 18.49
N GLU A 75 -7.74 23.24 18.30
CA GLU A 75 -7.98 22.25 19.36
C GLU A 75 -6.67 21.80 20.01
N LEU A 76 -5.63 21.55 19.21
CA LEU A 76 -4.31 21.17 19.70
C LEU A 76 -3.68 22.26 20.58
N LYS A 77 -3.75 23.53 20.15
CA LYS A 77 -3.25 24.67 20.92
C LYS A 77 -4.03 24.90 22.21
N ASP A 78 -5.34 24.66 22.20
CA ASP A 78 -6.17 24.79 23.39
C ASP A 78 -5.84 23.68 24.40
N LEU A 79 -5.63 22.43 23.94
CA LEU A 79 -5.15 21.32 24.78
C LEU A 79 -3.76 21.59 25.38
N GLU A 80 -2.84 22.17 24.61
CA GLU A 80 -1.50 22.53 25.10
C GLU A 80 -1.54 23.63 26.17
N ARG A 81 -2.51 24.55 26.10
CA ARG A 81 -2.71 25.61 27.09
C ARG A 81 -3.36 25.12 28.38
N GLU A 82 -4.25 24.14 28.30
CA GLU A 82 -4.92 23.57 29.48
C GLU A 82 -3.97 22.70 30.34
N GLN A 83 -2.84 22.26 29.77
CA GLN A 83 -1.83 21.45 30.46
C GLN A 83 -0.67 22.24 31.06
N SER A 84 -0.66 23.58 30.93
CA SER A 84 0.41 24.47 31.40
C SER A 84 -0.02 25.38 32.53
#